data_AF-A0A9J7ZNH7-F1
#
_entry.id   AF-A0A9J7ZNH7-F1
#
_cell.length_a   1.000
_cell.length_b   1.000
_cell.length_c   1.000
_cell.angle_alpha   90.00
_cell.angle_beta   90.00
_cell.angle_gamma   90.00
#
_symmetry.space_group_name_H-M   'P 1'
#
loop_
_entity.id
_entity.type
_entity.pdbx_description
1 polymer ?
#
loop_
_entity_poly.entity_id
_entity_poly.type
_entity_poly.pdbx_seq_one_letter_code
_entity_poly.pdbx_strand_id
1 'polypeptide(L)'
;MAPCRRQKSLRLSGNSWLQWLGAGARAVNRCSKATMGAKLAQLLLCFSITLPFCITEKVKERRSRQRDAEFTDKYQTCMQGVPGVQGRDGNPGINGIPGTPGIPGRDGLKGEKGECVSERFEDPWKPNFKQCAWSSLNYGIDLGKIAECTFTKQRSDSTLRVLFSGSLRLKCKMACCQRWYFTFNGAECTGPLPIESIVYLDQGSPELNSTINIHRTSSVEGLCDGIQAGLVDVGIWVGTCADYPRGDASTGWNSVSRVIIEELPK
;
A
#
# COMPACT_ATOMS: atom_id res chain seq x y z
N MET A 1 -17.43 -16.08 -17.69
CA MET A 1 -18.29 -14.91 -17.97
C MET A 1 -19.73 -15.27 -17.63
N ALA A 2 -20.23 -14.73 -16.53
CA ALA A 2 -21.61 -14.81 -16.08
C ALA A 2 -21.99 -13.44 -15.47
N PRO A 3 -23.25 -12.98 -15.56
CA PRO A 3 -23.57 -11.56 -15.57
C PRO A 3 -23.80 -10.95 -14.19
N CYS A 4 -23.35 -9.70 -14.08
CA CYS A 4 -23.51 -8.78 -12.95
C CYS A 4 -24.99 -8.38 -12.78
N ARG A 5 -25.62 -8.74 -11.66
CA ARG A 5 -26.98 -8.27 -11.31
C ARG A 5 -26.91 -6.90 -10.63
N ARG A 6 -27.57 -5.92 -11.23
CA ARG A 6 -27.86 -4.59 -10.67
C ARG A 6 -28.77 -4.73 -9.44
N GLN A 7 -28.35 -4.15 -8.32
CA GLN A 7 -29.21 -3.95 -7.15
C GLN A 7 -29.85 -2.55 -7.21
N LYS A 8 -31.17 -2.53 -7.02
CA LYS A 8 -32.02 -1.34 -7.03
C LYS A 8 -31.83 -0.53 -5.74
N SER A 9 -31.66 0.78 -5.91
CA SER A 9 -31.72 1.78 -4.84
C SER A 9 -33.18 1.89 -4.32
N LEU A 10 -33.37 1.67 -3.01
CA LEU A 10 -34.59 2.01 -2.31
C LEU A 10 -34.54 3.48 -1.89
N ARG A 11 -35.59 4.23 -2.25
CA ARG A 11 -35.92 5.55 -1.71
C ARG A 11 -36.82 5.40 -0.48
N LEU A 12 -36.52 6.14 0.57
CA LEU A 12 -37.42 6.54 1.67
C LEU A 12 -37.17 8.05 1.84
N SER A 13 -38.05 8.92 1.33
CA SER A 13 -39.21 9.55 1.99
C SER A 13 -38.87 10.27 3.31
N GLY A 14 -39.00 11.60 3.34
CA GLY A 14 -38.96 12.37 4.58
C GLY A 14 -38.73 13.87 4.35
N ASN A 15 -39.84 14.62 4.30
CA ASN A 15 -39.93 16.08 4.18
C ASN A 15 -39.21 16.83 5.32
N SER A 16 -38.78 18.08 5.07
CA SER A 16 -39.25 19.26 5.83
C SER A 16 -38.28 20.46 5.80
N TRP A 17 -38.70 21.49 5.07
CA TRP A 17 -38.67 22.93 5.39
C TRP A 17 -37.37 23.76 5.32
N LEU A 18 -37.44 24.73 4.40
CA LEU A 18 -36.57 25.89 4.17
C LEU A 18 -36.88 27.05 5.12
N GLN A 19 -35.81 27.78 5.52
CA GLN A 19 -35.60 29.24 5.48
C GLN A 19 -34.39 29.52 6.41
N TRP A 20 -33.33 30.21 6.00
CA TRP A 20 -33.29 31.66 5.80
C TRP A 20 -32.10 32.10 4.91
N LEU A 21 -32.32 33.27 4.31
CA LEU A 21 -31.50 34.17 3.45
C LEU A 21 -30.11 34.48 4.07
N GLY A 22 -29.05 34.91 3.39
CA GLY A 22 -28.85 35.42 2.04
C GLY A 22 -27.60 36.33 2.04
N ALA A 23 -26.72 36.12 1.05
CA ALA A 23 -25.77 37.05 0.41
C ALA A 23 -24.70 37.83 1.22
N GLY A 24 -23.45 37.65 0.80
CA GLY A 24 -22.32 38.51 1.16
C GLY A 24 -21.01 38.10 0.47
N ALA A 25 -20.99 38.03 -0.87
CA ALA A 25 -19.79 37.73 -1.64
C ALA A 25 -18.84 38.94 -1.70
N ARG A 26 -17.55 38.73 -1.44
CA ARG A 26 -16.49 39.67 -1.80
C ARG A 26 -15.28 38.87 -2.30
N ALA A 27 -15.02 38.99 -3.60
CA ALA A 27 -13.90 38.39 -4.31
C ALA A 27 -12.58 39.11 -3.99
N VAL A 28 -11.51 38.35 -3.75
CA VAL A 28 -10.14 38.86 -3.73
C VAL A 28 -9.27 37.94 -4.57
N ASN A 29 -8.82 38.47 -5.70
CA ASN A 29 -7.76 37.91 -6.52
C ASN A 29 -6.43 37.93 -5.75
N ARG A 30 -5.72 36.81 -5.69
CA ARG A 30 -4.25 36.84 -5.53
C ARG A 30 -3.61 35.71 -6.31
N CYS A 31 -3.01 36.13 -7.42
CA CYS A 31 -2.06 35.39 -8.21
C CYS A 31 -0.70 35.51 -7.53
N SER A 32 -0.12 34.40 -7.08
CA SER A 32 1.26 34.36 -6.58
C SER A 32 2.10 33.53 -7.52
N LYS A 33 3.10 34.21 -8.09
CA LYS A 33 4.09 33.74 -9.05
C LYS A 33 4.98 32.66 -8.42
N ALA A 34 5.10 31.52 -9.09
CA ALA A 34 6.18 30.56 -8.86
C ALA A 34 7.39 30.98 -9.71
N THR A 35 8.51 31.27 -9.06
CA THR A 35 9.81 31.52 -9.67
C THR A 35 10.53 30.19 -9.88
N MET A 36 10.74 29.79 -11.14
CA MET A 36 11.72 28.78 -11.53
C MET A 36 12.81 29.43 -12.38
N GLY A 37 14.02 29.47 -11.85
CA GLY A 37 15.22 29.80 -12.60
C GLY A 37 15.75 28.56 -13.31
N ALA A 38 15.86 28.61 -14.64
CA ALA A 38 16.57 27.63 -15.45
C ALA A 38 17.50 28.37 -16.42
N LYS A 39 18.74 27.89 -16.49
CA LYS A 39 19.88 28.50 -17.15
C LYS A 39 19.77 28.43 -18.69
N LEU A 40 20.21 29.50 -19.34
CA LEU A 40 20.50 29.55 -20.79
C LEU A 40 21.70 28.64 -21.13
N ALA A 41 21.55 27.84 -22.18
CA ALA A 41 22.62 27.51 -23.12
C ALA A 41 21.99 27.33 -24.51
N GLN A 42 22.62 27.95 -25.50
CA GLN A 42 22.10 28.27 -26.82
C GLN A 42 23.02 27.64 -27.86
N LEU A 43 22.46 26.94 -28.88
CA LEU A 43 23.12 26.69 -30.18
C LEU A 43 22.10 26.10 -31.20
N LEU A 44 21.55 26.99 -32.03
CA LEU A 44 21.48 27.00 -33.53
C LEU A 44 21.81 25.66 -34.26
N LEU A 45 21.17 25.16 -35.34
CA LEU A 45 20.48 25.74 -36.50
C LEU A 45 19.62 24.66 -37.25
N CYS A 46 18.41 25.06 -37.66
CA CYS A 46 17.67 24.90 -38.93
C CYS A 46 17.66 23.65 -39.87
N PHE A 47 16.48 23.54 -40.53
CA PHE A 47 16.06 22.83 -41.77
C PHE A 47 15.68 21.34 -41.63
N SER A 48 14.41 20.89 -41.54
CA SER A 48 13.16 21.07 -42.30
C SER A 48 12.95 20.05 -43.45
N ILE A 49 11.82 19.32 -43.34
CA ILE A 49 10.88 18.86 -44.41
C ILE A 49 11.05 17.44 -45.01
N THR A 50 10.15 16.56 -44.51
CA THR A 50 9.25 15.57 -45.16
C THR A 50 9.74 14.52 -46.19
N LEU A 51 9.36 13.27 -45.87
CA LEU A 51 8.88 12.14 -46.73
C LEU A 51 8.09 12.56 -48.00
N PRO A 52 7.79 11.69 -49.01
CA PRO A 52 7.71 10.20 -48.97
C PRO A 52 8.18 9.42 -50.24
N PHE A 53 8.18 8.09 -50.08
CA PHE A 53 7.97 6.98 -51.05
C PHE A 53 7.56 7.30 -52.50
N CYS A 54 8.15 6.55 -53.46
CA CYS A 54 7.43 5.65 -54.37
C CYS A 54 8.34 4.84 -55.35
N ILE A 55 8.13 3.51 -55.36
CA ILE A 55 7.96 2.60 -56.53
C ILE A 55 9.20 2.09 -57.34
N THR A 56 9.27 0.74 -57.37
CA THR A 56 9.75 -0.31 -58.34
C THR A 56 10.31 0.12 -59.72
N GLU A 57 11.14 -0.59 -60.49
CA GLU A 57 11.35 -2.04 -60.73
C GLU A 57 12.56 -2.28 -61.70
N LYS A 58 13.22 -3.45 -61.57
CA LYS A 58 13.91 -4.37 -62.54
C LYS A 58 14.68 -3.96 -63.84
N VAL A 59 15.55 -4.94 -64.22
CA VAL A 59 15.94 -5.45 -65.59
C VAL A 59 17.44 -5.21 -65.96
N LYS A 60 18.29 -6.27 -65.95
CA LYS A 60 18.83 -7.13 -67.06
C LYS A 60 19.84 -6.37 -67.95
N GLU A 61 21.06 -6.84 -68.23
CA GLU A 61 21.42 -7.85 -69.27
C GLU A 61 22.97 -7.97 -69.39
N ARG A 62 23.57 -9.16 -69.25
CA ARG A 62 24.31 -9.99 -70.26
C ARG A 62 25.08 -9.31 -71.40
N ARG A 63 26.38 -9.67 -71.55
CA ARG A 63 27.13 -10.17 -72.75
C ARG A 63 28.66 -10.11 -72.47
N SER A 64 29.61 -10.83 -73.08
CA SER A 64 29.71 -11.72 -74.26
C SER A 64 31.15 -12.30 -74.33
N ARG A 65 31.33 -13.37 -75.13
CA ARG A 65 32.48 -13.81 -76.00
C ARG A 65 32.85 -15.29 -75.72
N GLN A 66 32.52 -16.34 -76.52
CA GLN A 66 32.81 -16.71 -77.94
C GLN A 66 34.31 -16.71 -78.29
N ARG A 67 34.92 -17.66 -79.02
CA ARG A 67 34.58 -18.96 -79.68
C ARG A 67 35.91 -19.59 -80.21
N ASP A 68 35.82 -20.74 -80.88
CA ASP A 68 36.73 -21.33 -81.93
C ASP A 68 37.78 -22.36 -81.44
N ALA A 69 38.13 -23.48 -82.12
CA ALA A 69 37.81 -24.15 -83.40
C ALA A 69 38.43 -25.59 -83.36
N GLU A 70 37.79 -26.67 -83.84
CA GLU A 70 37.92 -27.32 -85.18
C GLU A 70 39.03 -28.40 -85.31
N PHE A 71 38.69 -29.57 -85.90
CA PHE A 71 39.35 -30.21 -87.07
C PHE A 71 39.34 -31.77 -87.03
N THR A 72 39.10 -32.38 -88.20
CA THR A 72 38.79 -33.80 -88.48
C THR A 72 39.86 -34.39 -89.42
N ASP A 73 39.98 -35.72 -89.55
CA ASP A 73 39.98 -36.47 -90.84
C ASP A 73 40.97 -37.67 -91.00
N LYS A 74 40.38 -38.78 -91.47
CA LYS A 74 40.79 -39.82 -92.48
C LYS A 74 41.94 -40.86 -92.38
N TYR A 75 41.51 -42.06 -92.81
CA TYR A 75 42.11 -43.11 -93.68
C TYR A 75 42.89 -44.33 -93.13
N GLN A 76 42.77 -45.42 -93.91
CA GLN A 76 43.00 -46.83 -93.62
C GLN A 76 43.93 -47.48 -94.68
N THR A 77 44.61 -48.59 -94.30
CA THR A 77 45.37 -49.61 -95.09
C THR A 77 46.85 -49.23 -95.40
N CYS A 78 47.93 -50.03 -95.25
CA CYS A 78 48.17 -51.50 -95.27
C CYS A 78 49.56 -51.87 -94.62
N MET A 79 49.65 -53.08 -94.01
CA MET A 79 50.78 -54.04 -93.84
C MET A 79 52.24 -53.57 -93.64
N GLN A 80 52.75 -53.64 -92.41
CA GLN A 80 54.15 -53.97 -92.06
C GLN A 80 54.33 -54.29 -90.56
N GLY A 81 54.93 -55.46 -90.25
CA GLY A 81 55.64 -55.84 -89.01
C GLY A 81 54.99 -55.66 -87.63
N VAL A 82 54.81 -56.75 -86.87
CA VAL A 82 54.28 -56.77 -85.47
C VAL A 82 55.02 -55.78 -84.55
N PRO A 83 54.37 -54.70 -84.08
CA PRO A 83 54.85 -53.88 -82.98
C PRO A 83 54.51 -54.55 -81.65
N GLY A 84 55.34 -54.34 -80.62
CA GLY A 84 55.07 -54.86 -79.28
C GLY A 84 53.67 -54.47 -78.79
N VAL A 85 52.98 -55.40 -78.11
CA VAL A 85 51.65 -55.15 -77.55
C VAL A 85 51.62 -53.81 -76.81
N GLN A 86 50.82 -52.87 -77.33
CA GLN A 86 50.53 -51.61 -76.65
C GLN A 86 49.94 -51.97 -75.28
N GLY A 87 50.52 -51.46 -74.20
CA GLY A 87 49.98 -51.64 -72.85
C GLY A 87 48.51 -51.23 -72.85
N ARG A 88 47.65 -52.02 -72.19
CA ARG A 88 46.22 -51.71 -72.08
C ARG A 88 46.06 -50.27 -71.61
N ASP A 89 45.16 -49.52 -72.26
CA ASP A 89 44.78 -48.19 -71.78
C ASP A 89 44.41 -48.28 -70.30
N GLY A 90 44.99 -47.39 -69.49
CA GLY A 90 44.64 -47.30 -68.08
C GLY A 90 43.13 -47.06 -67.96
N ASN A 91 42.45 -47.86 -67.13
CA ASN A 91 41.03 -47.67 -66.88
C ASN A 91 40.77 -46.20 -66.49
N PRO A 92 39.68 -45.56 -66.98
CA PRO A 92 39.33 -44.20 -66.56
C PRO A 92 39.31 -44.12 -65.03
N GLY A 93 39.88 -43.03 -64.48
CA GLY A 93 39.87 -42.80 -63.04
C GLY A 93 38.44 -42.85 -62.49
N ILE A 94 38.26 -43.52 -61.36
CA ILE A 94 36.96 -43.64 -60.70
C ILE A 94 36.37 -42.25 -60.43
N ASN A 95 35.06 -42.08 -60.62
CA ASN A 95 34.38 -40.84 -60.27
C ASN A 95 34.58 -40.53 -58.78
N GLY A 96 34.86 -39.27 -58.45
CA GLY A 96 35.04 -38.83 -57.06
C GLY A 96 33.79 -39.13 -56.22
N ILE A 97 34.02 -39.58 -54.98
CA ILE A 97 32.95 -39.95 -54.04
C ILE A 97 32.09 -38.70 -53.75
N PRO A 98 30.74 -38.76 -53.85
CA PRO A 98 29.89 -37.63 -53.49
C PRO A 98 30.16 -37.16 -52.05
N GLY A 99 30.21 -35.83 -51.85
CA GLY A 99 30.42 -35.25 -50.53
C GLY A 99 29.32 -35.67 -49.56
N THR A 100 29.69 -35.98 -48.32
CA THR A 100 28.73 -36.37 -47.28
C THR A 100 27.78 -35.22 -46.95
N PRO A 101 26.49 -35.49 -46.67
CA PRO A 101 25.54 -34.46 -46.24
C PRO A 101 26.04 -33.66 -45.04
N GLY A 102 25.75 -32.35 -45.03
CA GLY A 102 26.14 -31.47 -43.92
C GLY A 102 25.49 -31.88 -42.60
N ILE A 103 26.20 -31.67 -41.51
CA ILE A 103 25.74 -32.01 -40.16
C ILE A 103 24.53 -31.11 -39.81
N PRO A 104 23.43 -31.65 -39.24
CA PRO A 104 22.31 -30.83 -38.78
C PRO A 104 22.75 -29.75 -37.79
N GLY A 105 22.09 -28.59 -37.85
CA GLY A 105 22.35 -27.47 -36.93
C GLY A 105 22.07 -27.85 -35.47
N ARG A 106 22.79 -27.23 -34.54
CA ARG A 106 22.64 -27.49 -33.10
C ARG A 106 21.32 -26.91 -32.59
N ASP A 107 20.65 -27.65 -31.71
CA ASP A 107 19.41 -27.17 -31.07
C ASP A 107 19.66 -25.87 -30.29
N GLY A 108 18.67 -24.97 -30.32
CA GLY A 108 18.69 -23.72 -29.58
C GLY A 108 18.69 -23.95 -28.06
N LEU A 109 19.24 -22.98 -27.31
CA LEU A 109 19.24 -23.03 -25.85
C LEU A 109 17.80 -23.02 -25.32
N LYS A 110 17.51 -23.92 -24.37
CA LYS A 110 16.21 -23.97 -23.69
C LYS A 110 16.01 -22.71 -22.86
N GLY A 111 14.86 -22.05 -23.01
CA GLY A 111 14.53 -20.85 -22.23
C GLY A 111 14.50 -21.13 -20.72
N GLU A 112 14.86 -20.12 -19.94
CA GLU A 112 14.86 -20.19 -18.48
C GLU A 112 13.43 -20.38 -17.95
N LYS A 113 13.30 -21.17 -16.88
CA LYS A 113 12.02 -21.43 -16.23
C LYS A 113 11.64 -20.18 -15.43
N GLY A 114 10.46 -19.60 -15.71
CA GLY A 114 9.96 -18.45 -14.97
C GLY A 114 9.88 -18.73 -13.47
N GLU A 115 10.35 -17.78 -12.66
CA GLU A 115 10.27 -17.84 -11.21
C GLU A 115 8.83 -17.61 -10.75
N CYS A 116 8.37 -18.45 -9.83
CA CYS A 116 7.08 -18.28 -9.19
C CYS A 116 7.20 -17.13 -8.18
N VAL A 117 6.61 -15.96 -8.47
CA VAL A 117 6.47 -14.91 -7.46
C VAL A 117 5.46 -15.42 -6.42
N SER A 118 5.94 -15.90 -5.28
CA SER A 118 5.09 -16.10 -4.12
C SER A 118 4.83 -14.72 -3.52
N GLU A 119 3.72 -14.09 -3.89
CA GLU A 119 3.21 -13.00 -3.07
C GLU A 119 2.96 -13.57 -1.68
N ARG A 120 3.71 -13.08 -0.68
CA ARG A 120 3.38 -13.32 0.72
C ARG A 120 2.03 -12.64 0.92
N PHE A 121 0.96 -13.43 0.90
CA PHE A 121 -0.31 -13.01 1.48
C PHE A 121 -0.03 -12.77 2.96
N GLU A 122 0.27 -11.52 3.35
CA GLU A 122 0.15 -11.14 4.75
C GLU A 122 -1.26 -11.48 5.20
N ASP A 123 -1.38 -12.25 6.28
CA ASP A 123 -2.67 -12.65 6.80
C ASP A 123 -3.54 -11.38 7.00
N PRO A 124 -4.78 -11.34 6.46
CA PRO A 124 -5.65 -10.19 6.61
C PRO A 124 -5.76 -9.79 8.08
N TRP A 125 -5.57 -8.51 8.39
CA TRP A 125 -5.70 -8.01 9.76
C TRP A 125 -7.11 -8.33 10.30
N LYS A 126 -7.20 -9.40 11.10
CA LYS A 126 -8.43 -9.74 11.79
C LYS A 126 -8.67 -8.71 12.89
N PRO A 127 -9.81 -7.99 12.89
CA PRO A 127 -10.16 -7.07 13.96
C PRO A 127 -10.21 -7.79 15.31
N ASN A 128 -9.55 -7.23 16.32
CA ASN A 128 -9.61 -7.70 17.68
C ASN A 128 -10.07 -6.55 18.57
N PHE A 129 -11.29 -6.61 19.07
CA PHE A 129 -11.84 -5.59 19.95
C PHE A 129 -12.71 -6.21 21.04
N LYS A 130 -12.83 -5.52 22.16
CA LYS A 130 -13.68 -5.90 23.30
C LYS A 130 -14.34 -4.66 23.86
N GLN A 131 -15.61 -4.78 24.23
CA GLN A 131 -16.32 -3.79 25.03
C GLN A 131 -16.72 -4.39 26.37
N CYS A 132 -16.21 -3.83 27.46
CA CYS A 132 -16.76 -4.03 28.78
C CYS A 132 -17.77 -2.92 29.08
N ALA A 133 -18.90 -3.29 29.67
CA ALA A 133 -19.97 -2.37 29.99
C ALA A 133 -20.49 -2.63 31.40
N TRP A 134 -20.80 -1.55 32.12
CA TRP A 134 -21.32 -1.57 33.47
C TRP A 134 -22.61 -0.77 33.53
N SER A 135 -23.63 -1.30 34.20
CA SER A 135 -24.92 -0.64 34.40
C SER A 135 -24.84 0.54 35.37
N SER A 136 -23.89 0.48 36.31
CA SER A 136 -23.59 1.55 37.28
C SER A 136 -22.16 1.39 37.78
N LEU A 137 -21.35 2.45 37.71
CA LEU A 137 -20.01 2.52 38.34
C LEU A 137 -19.97 3.51 39.51
N ASN A 138 -21.14 3.86 40.05
CA ASN A 138 -21.30 4.89 41.07
C ASN A 138 -20.95 4.36 42.48
N TYR A 139 -19.69 4.03 42.69
CA TYR A 139 -19.19 3.47 43.96
C TYR A 139 -18.59 4.52 44.91
N GLY A 140 -18.68 5.81 44.56
CA GLY A 140 -18.08 6.89 45.37
C GLY A 140 -16.56 6.85 45.43
N ILE A 141 -15.92 6.31 44.37
CA ILE A 141 -14.47 6.22 44.28
C ILE A 141 -13.93 7.57 43.80
N ASP A 142 -13.31 8.31 44.72
CA ASP A 142 -12.61 9.56 44.41
C ASP A 142 -11.15 9.33 43.98
N LEU A 143 -10.53 8.24 44.46
CA LEU A 143 -9.14 7.88 44.20
C LEU A 143 -9.03 6.36 44.09
N GLY A 144 -8.33 5.89 43.06
CA GLY A 144 -8.06 4.48 42.84
C GLY A 144 -8.72 3.91 41.59
N LYS A 145 -8.74 2.58 41.52
CA LYS A 145 -9.24 1.81 40.39
C LYS A 145 -10.76 1.83 40.37
N ILE A 146 -11.34 2.30 39.27
CA ILE A 146 -12.79 2.35 39.10
C ILE A 146 -13.30 1.01 38.56
N ALA A 147 -12.67 0.51 37.50
CA ALA A 147 -13.06 -0.72 36.82
C ALA A 147 -11.91 -1.30 36.00
N GLU A 148 -12.05 -2.56 35.59
CA GLU A 148 -11.07 -3.28 34.78
C GLU A 148 -11.75 -4.14 33.72
N CYS A 149 -11.11 -4.21 32.57
CA CYS A 149 -11.52 -5.01 31.43
C CYS A 149 -10.31 -5.79 30.91
N THR A 150 -10.20 -7.07 31.24
CA THR A 150 -9.14 -7.94 30.72
C THR A 150 -9.33 -8.16 29.21
N PHE A 151 -8.28 -7.98 28.43
CA PHE A 151 -8.27 -8.10 26.98
C PHE A 151 -7.16 -9.04 26.52
N THR A 152 -7.44 -9.91 25.55
CA THR A 152 -6.42 -10.78 24.96
C THR A 152 -5.83 -10.09 23.74
N LYS A 153 -4.63 -9.53 23.89
CA LYS A 153 -3.86 -8.94 22.80
C LYS A 153 -3.19 -10.04 21.99
N GLN A 154 -3.38 -10.03 20.67
CA GLN A 154 -2.92 -11.11 19.80
C GLN A 154 -1.49 -10.91 19.31
N ARG A 155 -1.07 -9.67 19.07
CA ARG A 155 0.23 -9.35 18.48
C ARG A 155 1.02 -8.41 19.39
N SER A 156 2.32 -8.66 19.55
CA SER A 156 3.21 -7.75 20.29
C SER A 156 3.55 -6.50 19.46
N ASP A 157 3.56 -6.63 18.14
CA ASP A 157 3.74 -5.52 17.21
C ASP A 157 2.40 -4.93 16.77
N SER A 158 1.65 -4.40 17.74
CA SER A 158 0.39 -3.72 17.49
C SER A 158 0.11 -2.74 18.61
N THR A 159 -0.80 -1.80 18.40
CA THR A 159 -1.17 -0.75 19.35
C THR A 159 -2.53 -1.06 19.97
N LEU A 160 -2.74 -0.71 21.24
CA LEU A 160 -4.07 -0.76 21.84
C LEU A 160 -4.70 0.63 21.81
N ARG A 161 -5.85 0.78 21.17
CA ARG A 161 -6.74 1.92 21.35
C ARG A 161 -7.71 1.62 22.49
N VAL A 162 -7.79 2.54 23.44
CA VAL A 162 -8.73 2.43 24.56
C VAL A 162 -9.63 3.66 24.61
N LEU A 163 -10.89 3.45 24.95
CA LEU A 163 -11.89 4.49 25.15
C LEU A 163 -12.73 4.13 26.37
N PHE A 164 -12.71 4.99 27.38
CA PHE A 164 -13.74 5.03 28.40
C PHE A 164 -14.83 6.01 27.95
N SER A 165 -16.09 5.63 28.11
CA SER A 165 -17.24 6.52 27.93
C SER A 165 -18.19 6.35 29.11
N GLY A 166 -18.44 7.42 29.85
CA GLY A 166 -19.30 7.39 31.03
C GLY A 166 -19.46 8.77 31.66
N SER A 167 -20.42 8.88 32.58
CA SER A 167 -20.65 10.11 33.34
C SER A 167 -19.46 10.40 34.26
N LEU A 168 -18.82 11.55 34.11
CA LEU A 168 -17.79 12.06 35.02
C LEU A 168 -18.30 13.33 35.69
N ARG A 169 -17.88 13.54 36.94
CA ARG A 169 -18.15 14.77 37.69
C ARG A 169 -17.00 15.07 38.64
N LEU A 170 -16.59 16.32 38.69
CA LEU A 170 -15.75 16.88 39.73
C LEU A 170 -16.53 17.95 40.49
N LYS A 171 -16.49 17.92 41.82
CA LYS A 171 -17.11 18.94 42.69
C LYS A 171 -16.09 19.38 43.74
N CYS A 172 -16.01 20.67 43.98
CA CYS A 172 -15.15 21.22 45.02
C CYS A 172 -15.63 22.59 45.48
N LYS A 173 -15.13 23.03 46.65
CA LYS A 173 -15.40 24.34 47.26
C LYS A 173 -14.45 25.45 46.82
N MET A 174 -13.28 25.08 46.36
CA MET A 174 -12.22 25.94 45.84
C MET A 174 -11.68 25.30 44.57
N ALA A 175 -10.85 26.02 43.81
CA ALA A 175 -10.15 25.46 42.66
C ALA A 175 -9.57 24.07 42.96
N CYS A 176 -9.98 23.09 42.16
CA CYS A 176 -9.59 21.70 42.34
C CYS A 176 -9.38 21.00 40.99
N CYS A 177 -8.75 19.84 41.05
CA CYS A 177 -8.48 19.03 39.88
C CYS A 177 -8.56 17.55 40.20
N GLN A 178 -9.03 16.77 39.22
CA GLN A 178 -8.95 15.33 39.23
C GLN A 178 -8.62 14.78 37.83
N ARG A 179 -7.89 13.68 37.79
CA ARG A 179 -7.43 13.01 36.56
C ARG A 179 -8.06 11.63 36.47
N TRP A 180 -8.63 11.28 35.32
CA TRP A 180 -9.04 9.92 34.97
C TRP A 180 -8.07 9.35 33.95
N TYR A 181 -7.57 8.14 34.14
CA TYR A 181 -6.48 7.62 33.32
C TYR A 181 -6.52 6.09 33.19
N PHE A 182 -5.87 5.59 32.13
CA PHE A 182 -5.76 4.16 31.89
C PHE A 182 -4.46 3.56 32.40
N THR A 183 -4.54 2.31 32.84
CA THR A 183 -3.39 1.44 33.12
C THR A 183 -3.50 0.14 32.34
N PHE A 184 -2.36 -0.44 32.01
CA PHE A 184 -2.21 -1.75 31.38
C PHE A 184 -1.38 -2.62 32.31
N ASN A 185 -1.95 -3.70 32.84
CA ASN A 185 -1.32 -4.56 33.85
C ASN A 185 -0.85 -3.76 35.10
N GLY A 186 -1.64 -2.76 35.50
CA GLY A 186 -1.35 -1.90 36.65
C GLY A 186 -0.35 -0.76 36.40
N ALA A 187 0.28 -0.68 35.21
CA ALA A 187 1.18 0.41 34.85
C ALA A 187 0.51 1.42 33.91
N GLU A 188 0.79 2.71 34.06
CA GLU A 188 0.35 3.72 33.09
C GLU A 188 1.03 3.52 31.74
N CYS A 189 0.38 3.99 30.66
CA CYS A 189 0.99 3.94 29.34
C CYS A 189 2.26 4.79 29.26
N THR A 190 3.34 4.23 28.72
CA THR A 190 4.62 4.94 28.53
C THR A 190 4.86 5.41 27.10
N GLY A 191 4.14 4.86 26.12
CA GLY A 191 4.35 5.13 24.70
C GLY A 191 3.02 5.42 23.99
N PRO A 192 2.80 6.63 23.44
CA PRO A 192 3.70 7.78 23.46
C PRO A 192 3.73 8.53 24.81
N LEU A 193 2.61 8.55 25.53
CA LEU A 193 2.41 9.23 26.82
C LEU A 193 1.26 8.54 27.59
N PRO A 194 1.08 8.83 28.89
CA PRO A 194 -0.08 8.37 29.64
C PRO A 194 -1.40 8.79 28.97
N ILE A 195 -2.39 7.89 29.02
CA ILE A 195 -3.73 8.14 28.47
C ILE A 195 -4.61 8.64 29.60
N GLU A 196 -4.97 9.92 29.55
CA GLU A 196 -5.67 10.60 30.62
C GLU A 196 -6.66 11.67 30.13
N SER A 197 -7.59 12.01 31.02
CA SER A 197 -8.44 13.19 30.93
C SER A 197 -8.38 13.90 32.27
N ILE A 198 -7.97 15.17 32.24
CA ILE A 198 -7.87 16.01 33.43
C ILE A 198 -9.05 16.97 33.44
N VAL A 199 -9.74 17.04 34.57
CA VAL A 199 -10.80 18.03 34.81
C VAL A 199 -10.31 19.00 35.87
N TYR A 200 -10.19 20.27 35.48
CA TYR A 200 -10.05 21.37 36.41
C TYR A 200 -11.42 21.99 36.66
N LEU A 201 -11.70 22.29 37.92
CA LEU A 201 -12.87 23.03 38.31
C LEU A 201 -12.46 24.14 39.25
N ASP A 202 -12.64 25.37 38.81
CA ASP A 202 -12.64 26.53 39.69
C ASP A 202 -14.10 26.96 39.91
N GLN A 203 -14.50 27.19 41.16
CA GLN A 203 -15.90 27.46 41.47
C GLN A 203 -16.39 28.73 40.77
N GLY A 204 -17.68 28.75 40.43
CA GLY A 204 -18.38 30.01 40.17
C GLY A 204 -18.70 30.73 41.50
N SER A 205 -18.58 32.06 41.50
CA SER A 205 -18.86 33.05 42.57
C SER A 205 -18.84 32.52 44.02
N PRO A 206 -17.77 32.83 44.79
CA PRO A 206 -17.71 32.63 46.24
C PRO A 206 -18.89 33.28 46.99
N GLU A 207 -19.48 34.34 46.41
CA GLU A 207 -20.60 35.07 47.02
C GLU A 207 -21.90 34.24 47.07
N LEU A 208 -22.06 33.27 46.16
CA LEU A 208 -23.28 32.46 46.05
C LEU A 208 -23.15 31.05 46.66
N ASN A 209 -22.00 30.71 47.26
CA ASN A 209 -21.70 29.37 47.82
C ASN A 209 -22.11 28.22 46.86
N SER A 210 -21.98 28.45 45.56
CA SER A 210 -22.54 27.59 44.54
C SER A 210 -21.48 26.64 44.00
N THR A 211 -21.64 25.34 44.25
CA THR A 211 -20.77 24.31 43.65
C THR A 211 -21.34 23.88 42.30
N ILE A 212 -20.54 23.93 41.23
CA ILE A 212 -20.90 23.27 39.96
C ILE A 212 -20.99 21.76 40.23
N ASN A 213 -22.15 21.16 39.95
CA ASN A 213 -22.42 19.74 40.18
C ASN A 213 -23.00 19.10 38.92
N ILE A 214 -22.26 19.16 37.82
CA ILE A 214 -22.68 18.66 36.52
C ILE A 214 -22.11 17.27 36.31
N HIS A 215 -22.98 16.26 36.27
CA HIS A 215 -22.64 14.92 35.81
C HIS A 215 -22.78 14.88 34.28
N ARG A 216 -21.66 14.73 33.56
CA ARG A 216 -21.65 14.76 32.10
C ARG A 216 -20.97 13.53 31.57
N THR A 217 -21.55 12.92 30.54
CA THR A 217 -20.86 11.89 29.77
C THR A 217 -19.61 12.47 29.14
N SER A 218 -18.46 11.94 29.53
CA SER A 218 -17.14 12.31 29.04
C SER A 218 -16.41 11.08 28.52
N SER A 219 -15.38 11.32 27.72
CA SER A 219 -14.46 10.28 27.27
C SER A 219 -13.07 10.44 27.87
N VAL A 220 -12.42 9.30 28.07
CA VAL A 220 -10.97 9.20 28.25
C VAL A 220 -10.51 8.26 27.16
N GLU A 221 -9.62 8.69 26.27
CA GLU A 221 -9.23 7.85 25.13
C GLU A 221 -7.79 8.09 24.71
N GLY A 222 -7.19 7.08 24.09
CA GLY A 222 -5.84 7.17 23.57
C GLY A 222 -5.33 5.88 22.98
N LEU A 223 -4.09 5.92 22.51
CA LEU A 223 -3.34 4.81 21.94
C LEU A 223 -2.18 4.47 22.87
N CYS A 224 -1.95 3.18 23.13
CA CYS A 224 -0.81 2.70 23.90
C CYS A 224 0.02 1.67 23.14
N ASP A 225 1.30 1.99 22.99
CA ASP A 225 2.33 1.16 22.37
C ASP A 225 3.15 0.39 23.40
N GLY A 226 3.83 -0.66 22.93
CA GLY A 226 4.79 -1.42 23.75
C GLY A 226 4.18 -2.46 24.67
N ILE A 227 2.86 -2.63 24.63
CA ILE A 227 2.17 -3.71 25.35
C ILE A 227 2.43 -5.05 24.64
N GLN A 228 2.88 -6.07 25.37
CA GLN A 228 3.14 -7.40 24.81
C GLN A 228 1.85 -8.16 24.51
N ALA A 229 1.90 -9.09 23.55
CA ALA A 229 0.82 -10.05 23.33
C ALA A 229 0.54 -10.88 24.59
N GLY A 230 -0.72 -11.28 24.77
CA GLY A 230 -1.18 -12.04 25.93
C GLY A 230 -2.41 -11.40 26.59
N LEU A 231 -2.68 -11.83 27.82
CA LEU A 231 -3.71 -11.21 28.65
C LEU A 231 -3.21 -9.86 29.16
N VAL A 232 -4.02 -8.83 28.95
CA VAL A 232 -3.75 -7.46 29.35
C VAL A 232 -4.92 -6.96 30.19
N ASP A 233 -4.64 -6.59 31.42
CA ASP A 233 -5.63 -6.00 32.31
C ASP A 233 -5.69 -4.48 32.08
N VAL A 234 -6.74 -4.04 31.38
CA VAL A 234 -6.97 -2.62 31.09
C VAL A 234 -7.85 -2.02 32.17
N GLY A 235 -7.24 -1.20 33.02
CA GLY A 235 -7.91 -0.54 34.15
C GLY A 235 -8.19 0.93 33.87
N ILE A 236 -9.35 1.42 34.29
CA ILE A 236 -9.68 2.85 34.35
C ILE A 236 -9.61 3.31 35.80
N TRP A 237 -8.90 4.41 36.03
CA TRP A 237 -8.55 4.93 37.35
C TRP A 237 -8.95 6.39 37.49
N VAL A 238 -9.09 6.82 38.75
CA VAL A 238 -9.17 8.23 39.12
C VAL A 238 -8.05 8.56 40.10
N GLY A 239 -7.38 9.68 39.87
CA GLY A 239 -6.17 10.09 40.58
C GLY A 239 -6.07 11.61 40.75
N THR A 240 -5.08 12.05 41.51
CA THR A 240 -4.80 13.46 41.75
C THR A 240 -4.08 14.10 40.58
N CYS A 241 -4.26 15.40 40.41
CA CYS A 241 -3.44 16.21 39.52
C CYS A 241 -2.16 16.67 40.23
N ALA A 242 -1.13 17.00 39.45
CA ALA A 242 0.04 17.69 39.99
C ALA A 242 -0.36 19.10 40.45
N ASP A 243 0.11 19.50 41.63
CA ASP A 243 0.04 20.87 42.16
C ASP A 243 -1.37 21.48 42.28
N TYR A 244 -2.41 20.65 42.43
CA TYR A 244 -3.79 21.13 42.58
C TYR A 244 -4.53 20.41 43.72
N PRO A 245 -5.41 21.13 44.48
CA PRO A 245 -6.26 20.51 45.48
C PRO A 245 -7.19 19.45 44.87
N ARG A 246 -7.41 18.37 45.63
CA ARG A 246 -8.34 17.31 45.28
C ARG A 246 -9.80 17.78 45.42
N GLY A 247 -10.66 17.33 44.50
CA GLY A 247 -12.11 17.46 44.62
C GLY A 247 -12.82 16.15 45.01
N ASP A 248 -14.14 16.22 45.07
CA ASP A 248 -15.07 15.10 45.16
C ASP A 248 -15.39 14.63 43.73
N ALA A 249 -14.88 13.46 43.35
CA ALA A 249 -14.92 12.92 42.01
C ALA A 249 -15.93 11.77 41.93
N SER A 250 -16.72 11.74 40.86
CA SER A 250 -17.72 10.70 40.64
C SER A 250 -17.62 10.18 39.22
N THR A 251 -17.80 8.86 39.09
CA THR A 251 -17.82 8.14 37.82
C THR A 251 -19.11 7.31 37.73
N GLY A 252 -19.78 7.36 36.58
CA GLY A 252 -20.94 6.52 36.27
C GLY A 252 -22.24 6.87 37.01
N TRP A 253 -22.43 8.11 37.48
CA TRP A 253 -23.65 8.50 38.22
C TRP A 253 -24.94 8.23 37.44
N ASN A 254 -25.74 7.29 37.94
CA ASN A 254 -27.02 6.84 37.36
C ASN A 254 -26.96 6.63 35.84
N SER A 255 -25.84 6.09 35.37
CA SER A 255 -25.56 5.97 33.93
C SER A 255 -24.73 4.73 33.67
N VAL A 256 -24.88 4.20 32.45
CA VAL A 256 -24.00 3.15 31.95
C VAL A 256 -22.60 3.71 31.67
N SER A 257 -21.58 2.88 31.87
CA SER A 257 -20.21 3.20 31.50
C SER A 257 -19.64 2.08 30.65
N ARG A 258 -18.72 2.41 29.74
CA ARG A 258 -18.11 1.46 28.81
C ARG A 258 -16.61 1.69 28.72
N VAL A 259 -15.86 0.60 28.61
CA VAL A 259 -14.48 0.59 28.15
C VAL A 259 -14.45 -0.22 26.86
N ILE A 260 -13.99 0.41 25.79
CA ILE A 260 -13.78 -0.20 24.48
C ILE A 260 -12.27 -0.31 24.26
N ILE A 261 -11.81 -1.50 23.90
CA ILE A 261 -10.41 -1.81 23.65
C ILE A 261 -10.33 -2.36 22.23
N GLU A 262 -9.51 -1.77 21.38
CA GLU A 262 -9.29 -2.18 20.00
C GLU A 262 -7.79 -2.41 19.79
N GLU A 263 -7.41 -3.56 19.24
CA GLU A 263 -6.06 -3.79 18.76
C GLU A 263 -5.95 -3.28 17.32
N LEU A 264 -4.96 -2.43 17.07
CA LEU A 264 -4.73 -1.79 15.77
C LEU A 264 -3.36 -2.21 15.21
N PRO A 265 -3.23 -2.42 13.88
CA PRO A 265 -1.94 -2.62 13.26
C PRO A 265 -1.10 -1.34 13.40
N LYS A 266 0.23 -1.50 13.38
CA LYS A 266 1.17 -0.39 13.24
C LYS A 266 1.51 -0.13 11.78
#